data_AF-A0A2G9QJ59-F1
#
_entry.id   AF-A0A2G9QJ59-F1
#
_cell.length_a   1.000
_cell.length_b   1.000
_cell.length_c   1.000
_cell.angle_alpha   90.00
_cell.angle_beta   90.00
_cell.angle_gamma   90.00
#
_symmetry.space_group_name_H-M   'P 1'
#
loop_
_entity.id
_entity.type
_entity.pdbx_description
1 polymer ?
#
loop_
_entity_poly.entity_id
_entity_poly.type
_entity_poly.pdbx_seq_one_letter_code
_entity_poly.pdbx_strand_id
1 'polypeptide(L)'
;PLISTDSRLWIEFRSSSNILGKGFLAFYEDKDECSKENGGCQHECINTFGSYMCQCKNGYTLHDNGHDCKEAGCEHRLVNAEGTISSPSYPEKYPSRKECTWGISTTAGHRVKLVFNDFEIELHQECAYDHLELYDGPSSKFPILGRFCGSTKPEPVIASTNNMFLHFYSDASVQRKGFQAKYSTECGGRLKAEIQTKDLYSHAQYGDNNYPVQLNCEWVIVAEDGYGVELIFETFEMEEESDCGYDYVEIYDGYDRTAPRLARYCGSGPPEEIYSAGDSIMILFHTDDTINKKGFHARYTSTKFQDTLHMRK
;
A
#
# COMPACT_ATOMS: atom_id res chain seq x y z
N PRO A 1 3.99 51.05 -10.72
CA PRO A 1 4.17 49.90 -9.81
C PRO A 1 5.61 49.40 -9.94
N LEU A 2 6.26 49.04 -8.84
CA LEU A 2 7.58 48.42 -8.89
C LEU A 2 7.37 46.93 -9.17
N ILE A 3 7.98 46.41 -10.24
CA ILE A 3 7.90 45.01 -10.62
C ILE A 3 9.29 44.44 -10.42
N SER A 4 9.42 43.42 -9.57
CA SER A 4 10.67 42.70 -9.39
C SER A 4 11.01 41.90 -10.65
N THR A 5 12.30 41.76 -10.96
CA THR A 5 12.78 40.85 -12.00
C THR A 5 13.15 39.47 -11.46
N ASP A 6 13.02 39.27 -10.14
CA ASP A 6 13.35 38.04 -9.41
C ASP A 6 12.30 37.79 -8.31
N SER A 7 12.26 36.56 -7.82
CA SER A 7 11.51 36.08 -6.64
C SER A 7 11.83 36.81 -5.34
N ARG A 8 12.84 37.69 -5.32
CA ARG A 8 13.31 38.44 -4.15
C ARG A 8 13.33 39.93 -4.44
N LEU A 9 12.74 40.70 -3.53
CA LEU A 9 12.78 42.15 -3.54
C LEU A 9 13.41 42.65 -2.24
N TRP A 10 14.47 43.46 -2.35
CA TRP A 10 15.09 44.11 -1.21
C TRP A 10 14.62 45.56 -1.13
N ILE A 11 14.09 45.94 0.04
CA ILE A 11 13.66 47.32 0.31
C ILE A 11 14.48 47.84 1.48
N GLU A 12 15.24 48.91 1.24
CA GLU A 12 16.01 49.60 2.27
C GLU A 12 15.43 51.00 2.50
N PHE A 13 15.10 51.30 3.75
CA PHE A 13 14.68 52.62 4.18
C PHE A 13 15.78 53.26 5.04
N ARG A 14 16.27 54.45 4.65
CA ARG A 14 17.23 55.24 5.43
C ARG A 14 16.65 56.61 5.74
N SER A 15 16.79 57.07 6.99
CA SER A 15 16.38 58.40 7.44
C SER A 15 17.58 59.16 8.02
N SER A 16 17.72 60.44 7.70
CA SER A 16 18.85 61.29 8.11
C SER A 16 18.45 62.49 8.96
N SER A 17 17.19 62.59 9.40
CA SER A 17 16.67 63.76 10.12
C SER A 17 16.02 63.38 11.46
N ASN A 18 16.04 64.32 12.41
CA ASN A 18 15.37 64.21 13.72
C ASN A 18 13.85 64.46 13.65
N ILE A 19 13.25 64.49 12.46
CA ILE A 19 11.82 64.77 12.24
C ILE A 19 11.10 63.45 11.92
N LEU A 20 10.05 63.15 12.69
CA LEU A 20 9.20 61.97 12.53
C LEU A 20 8.10 62.23 11.48
N GLY A 21 8.08 61.42 10.41
CA GLY A 21 6.99 61.36 9.43
C GLY A 21 6.07 60.16 9.67
N LYS A 22 4.91 60.12 8.99
CA LYS A 22 3.93 59.01 9.10
C LYS A 22 4.39 57.67 8.50
N GLY A 23 5.59 57.60 7.92
CA GLY A 23 6.09 56.43 7.21
C GLY A 23 5.43 56.23 5.83
N PHE A 24 5.53 55.01 5.30
CA PHE A 24 4.85 54.60 4.07
C PHE A 24 4.09 53.29 4.30
N LEU A 25 3.03 53.09 3.52
CA LEU A 25 2.32 51.82 3.42
C LEU A 25 2.50 51.31 2.00
N ALA A 26 2.91 50.06 1.86
CA ALA A 26 3.05 49.38 0.58
C ALA A 26 2.29 48.06 0.62
N PHE A 27 1.64 47.75 -0.50
CA PHE A 27 1.03 46.45 -0.76
C PHE A 27 1.84 45.77 -1.85
N TYR A 28 1.94 44.45 -1.79
CA TYR A 28 2.53 43.65 -2.84
C TYR A 28 1.54 42.55 -3.22
N GLU A 29 1.60 42.17 -4.48
CA GLU A 29 0.92 41.00 -5.02
C GLU A 29 1.92 40.19 -5.82
N ASP A 30 1.76 38.88 -5.76
CA ASP A 30 2.51 37.98 -6.61
C ASP A 30 2.01 38.12 -8.05
N LYS A 31 2.93 38.05 -9.01
CA LYS A 31 2.57 38.12 -10.42
C LYS A 31 2.35 36.71 -10.92
N ASP A 32 1.11 36.39 -11.29
CA ASP A 32 0.81 35.10 -11.88
C ASP A 32 1.41 34.98 -13.30
N GLU A 33 2.52 34.25 -13.42
CA GLU A 33 3.14 33.98 -14.72
C GLU A 33 2.33 32.98 -15.58
N CYS A 34 1.52 32.12 -14.96
CA CYS A 34 0.69 31.14 -15.66
C CYS A 34 -0.47 31.80 -16.42
N SER A 35 -0.93 32.96 -15.96
CA SER A 35 -1.97 33.75 -16.63
C SER A 35 -1.60 34.19 -18.05
N LYS A 36 -0.33 34.14 -18.46
CA LYS A 36 0.12 34.46 -19.82
C LYS A 36 0.73 33.25 -20.50
N GLU A 37 0.13 32.84 -21.63
CA GLU A 37 0.61 31.71 -22.45
C GLU A 37 0.91 30.44 -21.63
N ASN A 38 0.16 30.22 -20.54
CA ASN A 38 0.36 29.09 -19.63
C ASN A 38 1.79 29.01 -19.07
N GLY A 39 2.46 30.14 -18.83
CA GLY A 39 3.86 30.18 -18.42
C GLY A 39 4.83 29.52 -19.41
N GLY A 40 4.41 29.28 -20.67
CA GLY A 40 5.18 28.49 -21.63
C GLY A 40 5.22 26.97 -21.33
N CYS A 41 4.39 26.47 -20.42
CA CYS A 41 4.30 25.05 -20.10
C CYS A 41 3.54 24.29 -21.20
N GLN A 42 4.04 23.11 -21.58
CA GLN A 42 3.36 22.22 -22.53
C GLN A 42 2.01 21.70 -21.98
N HIS A 43 1.97 21.38 -20.68
CA HIS A 43 0.79 20.87 -20.00
C HIS A 43 0.21 21.90 -19.03
N GLU A 44 0.41 21.73 -17.73
CA GLU A 44 -0.21 22.58 -16.71
C GLU A 44 0.84 23.52 -16.12
N CYS A 45 0.48 24.79 -15.91
CA CYS A 45 1.31 25.75 -15.20
C CYS A 45 0.74 25.98 -13.81
N ILE A 46 1.59 25.86 -12.79
CA ILE A 46 1.25 26.12 -11.40
C ILE A 46 1.97 27.38 -10.96
N ASN A 47 1.18 28.42 -10.67
CA ASN A 47 1.71 29.64 -10.11
C ASN A 47 2.13 29.40 -8.66
N THR A 48 3.32 29.83 -8.31
CA THR A 48 3.87 29.74 -6.96
C THR A 48 4.28 31.12 -6.47
N PHE A 49 4.50 31.29 -5.17
CA PHE A 49 4.88 32.59 -4.67
C PHE A 49 6.29 32.99 -5.18
N GLY A 50 6.36 34.01 -6.03
CA GLY A 50 7.58 34.55 -6.62
C GLY A 50 8.12 33.79 -7.84
N SER A 51 7.39 32.79 -8.37
CA SER A 51 7.77 31.99 -9.55
C SER A 51 6.59 31.15 -10.05
N TYR A 52 6.78 30.33 -11.08
CA TYR A 52 5.88 29.26 -11.46
C TYR A 52 6.64 27.97 -11.75
N MET A 53 5.91 26.86 -11.89
CA MET A 53 6.47 25.60 -12.39
C MET A 53 5.50 24.90 -13.34
N CYS A 54 6.04 24.16 -14.30
CA CYS A 54 5.25 23.32 -15.18
C CYS A 54 5.04 21.93 -14.57
N GLN A 55 3.80 21.45 -14.61
CA GLN A 55 3.43 20.10 -14.21
C GLN A 55 2.91 19.32 -15.43
N CYS A 56 3.34 18.07 -15.53
CA CYS A 56 2.89 17.16 -16.57
C CYS A 56 1.68 16.34 -16.12
N LYS A 57 0.73 16.12 -17.03
CA LYS A 57 -0.40 15.20 -16.83
C LYS A 57 0.08 13.77 -16.56
N ASN A 58 -0.77 12.96 -15.93
CA ASN A 58 -0.49 11.54 -15.67
C ASN A 58 -0.06 10.80 -16.95
N GLY A 59 1.06 10.07 -16.85
CA GLY A 59 1.70 9.39 -17.98
C GLY A 59 2.86 10.16 -18.61
N TYR A 60 3.18 11.36 -18.11
CA TYR A 60 4.30 12.18 -18.58
C TYR A 60 5.18 12.64 -17.41
N THR A 61 6.47 12.85 -17.69
CA THR A 61 7.46 13.43 -16.79
C THR A 61 7.96 14.75 -17.38
N LEU A 62 8.30 15.70 -16.51
CA LEU A 62 8.84 16.96 -16.96
C LEU A 62 10.17 16.73 -17.68
N HIS A 63 10.27 17.27 -18.88
CA HIS A 63 11.48 17.27 -19.67
C HIS A 63 12.52 18.20 -19.02
N ASP A 64 13.79 18.01 -19.37
CA ASP A 64 14.91 18.67 -18.71
C ASP A 64 14.93 20.19 -18.97
N ASN A 65 14.14 20.68 -19.93
CA ASN A 65 13.95 22.12 -20.17
C ASN A 65 12.93 22.77 -19.22
N GLY A 66 12.29 22.00 -18.33
CA GLY A 66 11.36 22.52 -17.32
C GLY A 66 10.00 22.97 -17.87
N HIS A 67 9.74 22.81 -19.17
CA HIS A 67 8.53 23.28 -19.84
C HIS A 67 7.79 22.17 -20.60
N ASP A 68 8.54 21.28 -21.26
CA ASP A 68 7.97 20.19 -22.05
C ASP A 68 7.74 18.94 -21.18
N CYS A 69 6.93 18.03 -21.69
CA CYS A 69 6.55 16.79 -21.04
C CYS A 69 6.91 15.62 -21.94
N LYS A 70 7.78 14.73 -21.45
CA LYS A 70 8.14 13.47 -22.12
C LYS A 70 7.35 12.31 -21.52
N GLU A 71 7.09 11.26 -22.29
CA GLU A 71 6.38 10.10 -21.77
C GLU A 71 7.13 9.50 -20.57
N ALA A 72 6.40 9.27 -19.49
CA ALA A 72 6.94 8.60 -18.31
C ALA A 72 7.13 7.11 -18.64
N GLY A 73 8.18 6.50 -18.08
CA GLY A 73 8.22 5.04 -17.99
C GLY A 73 6.99 4.54 -17.24
N CYS A 74 6.41 3.42 -17.71
CA CYS A 74 5.16 2.89 -17.15
C CYS A 74 5.37 1.66 -16.26
N GLU A 75 6.57 1.52 -15.69
CA GLU A 75 6.92 0.49 -14.72
C GLU A 75 6.92 1.10 -13.33
N HIS A 76 6.08 0.56 -12.44
CA HIS A 76 5.90 1.08 -11.10
C HIS A 76 6.22 0.00 -10.06
N ARG A 77 6.92 0.39 -9.00
CA ARG A 77 7.19 -0.46 -7.83
C ARG A 77 6.60 0.21 -6.60
N LEU A 78 5.64 -0.45 -5.97
CA LEU A 78 4.85 0.08 -4.88
C LEU A 78 5.11 -0.77 -3.63
N VAL A 79 5.57 -0.13 -2.55
CA VAL A 79 5.97 -0.80 -1.30
C VAL A 79 5.16 -0.35 -0.07
N ASN A 80 4.25 0.60 -0.26
CA ASN A 80 3.45 1.14 0.82
C ASN A 80 2.32 0.18 1.21
N ALA A 81 1.81 0.28 2.44
CA ALA A 81 0.71 -0.55 2.92
C ALA A 81 -0.63 -0.24 2.20
N GLU A 82 -0.78 0.96 1.65
CA GLU A 82 -1.92 1.30 0.81
C GLU A 82 -1.53 2.37 -0.22
N GLY A 83 -2.36 2.50 -1.25
CA GLY A 83 -2.23 3.57 -2.22
C GLY A 83 -3.25 3.46 -3.35
N THR A 84 -3.15 4.35 -4.32
CA THR A 84 -4.00 4.34 -5.51
C THR A 84 -3.14 4.19 -6.75
N ILE A 85 -3.63 3.42 -7.70
CA ILE A 85 -3.07 3.25 -9.04
C ILE A 85 -4.12 3.62 -10.07
N SER A 86 -3.66 4.04 -11.24
CA SER A 86 -4.53 4.34 -12.35
C SER A 86 -3.85 4.04 -13.67
N SER A 87 -4.65 3.74 -14.70
CA SER A 87 -4.16 3.71 -16.07
C SER A 87 -3.53 5.05 -16.46
N PRO A 88 -2.60 5.06 -17.44
CA PRO A 88 -2.02 6.30 -17.92
C PRO A 88 -3.10 7.30 -18.35
N SER A 89 -2.88 8.57 -18.05
CA SER A 89 -3.77 9.68 -18.40
C SER A 89 -5.16 9.68 -17.75
N TYR A 90 -5.51 8.70 -16.90
CA TYR A 90 -6.77 8.69 -16.16
C TYR A 90 -7.01 10.04 -15.44
N PRO A 91 -8.23 10.63 -15.51
CA PRO A 91 -9.47 10.08 -16.06
C PRO A 91 -9.68 10.30 -17.57
N GLU A 92 -8.69 10.82 -18.29
CA GLU A 92 -8.73 10.86 -19.76
C GLU A 92 -8.50 9.47 -20.34
N LYS A 93 -8.71 9.34 -21.65
CA LYS A 93 -8.48 8.07 -22.33
C LYS A 93 -7.01 7.64 -22.24
N TYR A 94 -6.77 6.37 -21.93
CA TYR A 94 -5.40 5.85 -21.95
C TYR A 94 -4.80 5.93 -23.36
N PRO A 95 -3.47 6.03 -23.54
CA PRO A 95 -2.85 6.03 -24.86
C PRO A 95 -2.85 4.64 -25.50
N SER A 96 -2.83 4.57 -26.84
CA SER A 96 -2.65 3.31 -27.60
C SER A 96 -1.23 2.75 -27.44
N ARG A 97 -1.05 1.44 -27.64
CA ARG A 97 0.25 0.75 -27.68
C ARG A 97 1.07 0.95 -26.41
N LYS A 98 0.39 1.00 -25.27
CA LYS A 98 1.01 1.09 -23.95
C LYS A 98 1.05 -0.25 -23.26
N GLU A 99 2.16 -0.46 -22.58
CA GLU A 99 2.39 -1.60 -21.71
C GLU A 99 2.89 -1.05 -20.38
N CYS A 100 2.07 -1.23 -19.34
CA CYS A 100 2.29 -0.66 -18.02
C CYS A 100 2.25 -1.74 -16.97
N THR A 101 3.15 -1.65 -16.00
CA THR A 101 3.28 -2.66 -14.95
C THR A 101 3.30 -2.02 -13.58
N TRP A 102 2.67 -2.68 -12.61
CA TRP A 102 2.77 -2.32 -11.20
C TRP A 102 3.15 -3.57 -10.41
N GLY A 103 4.35 -3.58 -9.84
CA GLY A 103 4.76 -4.55 -8.83
C GLY A 103 4.42 -4.01 -7.44
N ILE A 104 3.40 -4.59 -6.82
CA ILE A 104 2.96 -4.23 -5.46
C ILE A 104 3.55 -5.25 -4.51
N SER A 105 4.29 -4.77 -3.50
CA SER A 105 4.84 -5.57 -2.41
C SER A 105 4.45 -4.94 -1.09
N THR A 106 3.93 -5.72 -0.15
CA THR A 106 3.53 -5.24 1.18
C THR A 106 4.20 -6.04 2.30
N THR A 107 3.84 -5.74 3.56
CA THR A 107 4.32 -6.42 4.77
C THR A 107 4.22 -7.93 4.63
N ALA A 108 5.31 -8.64 4.89
CA ALA A 108 5.35 -10.10 4.86
C ALA A 108 4.32 -10.69 5.85
N GLY A 109 3.79 -11.86 5.51
CA GLY A 109 2.71 -12.49 6.29
C GLY A 109 1.32 -11.90 6.05
N HIS A 110 1.21 -10.85 5.24
CA HIS A 110 -0.07 -10.27 4.81
C HIS A 110 -0.29 -10.49 3.32
N ARG A 111 -1.42 -10.00 2.80
CA ARG A 111 -1.85 -10.13 1.41
C ARG A 111 -2.10 -8.78 0.79
N VAL A 112 -1.91 -8.68 -0.52
CA VAL A 112 -2.31 -7.48 -1.28
C VAL A 112 -3.77 -7.62 -1.69
N LYS A 113 -4.57 -6.58 -1.43
CA LYS A 113 -5.95 -6.45 -1.88
C LYS A 113 -6.07 -5.28 -2.83
N LEU A 114 -6.78 -5.48 -3.93
CA LEU A 114 -7.05 -4.47 -4.95
C LEU A 114 -8.56 -4.26 -5.10
N VAL A 115 -8.99 -3.02 -5.01
CA VAL A 115 -10.39 -2.61 -5.14
C VAL A 115 -10.49 -1.55 -6.24
N PHE A 116 -11.32 -1.80 -7.25
CA PHE A 116 -11.53 -0.86 -8.34
C PHE A 116 -12.53 0.23 -7.91
N ASN A 117 -12.15 1.48 -8.14
CA ASN A 117 -13.02 2.64 -8.02
C ASN A 117 -13.76 2.88 -9.34
N ASP A 118 -13.04 2.77 -10.45
CA ASP A 118 -13.54 2.96 -11.81
C ASP A 118 -12.85 1.98 -12.78
N PHE A 119 -13.57 1.56 -13.81
CA PHE A 119 -13.09 0.57 -14.77
C PHE A 119 -13.83 0.65 -16.11
N GLU A 120 -13.11 1.07 -17.15
CA GLU A 120 -13.57 1.11 -18.53
C GLU A 120 -12.39 0.85 -19.47
N ILE A 121 -12.24 -0.39 -19.93
CA ILE A 121 -11.27 -0.84 -20.93
C ILE A 121 -12.04 -1.32 -22.17
N GLU A 122 -11.43 -1.33 -23.35
CA GLU A 122 -12.08 -1.85 -24.56
C GLU A 122 -12.70 -3.24 -24.32
N LEU A 123 -13.97 -3.41 -24.70
CA LEU A 123 -14.67 -4.68 -24.53
C LEU A 123 -14.30 -5.65 -25.66
N HIS A 124 -13.85 -6.84 -25.29
CA HIS A 124 -13.69 -7.96 -26.21
C HIS A 124 -14.02 -9.27 -25.48
N GLN A 125 -14.55 -10.27 -26.20
CA GLN A 125 -15.00 -11.54 -25.61
C GLN A 125 -13.92 -12.23 -24.76
N GLU A 126 -12.69 -12.27 -25.26
CA GLU A 126 -11.52 -12.87 -24.58
C GLU A 126 -10.51 -11.81 -24.08
N CYS A 127 -10.90 -10.53 -24.03
CA CYS A 127 -10.00 -9.42 -23.68
C CYS A 127 -8.68 -9.40 -24.49
N ALA A 128 -8.75 -9.76 -25.77
CA ALA A 128 -7.57 -9.98 -26.63
C ALA A 128 -6.93 -8.68 -27.13
N TYR A 129 -7.69 -7.58 -27.14
CA TYR A 129 -7.20 -6.24 -27.44
C TYR A 129 -6.67 -5.63 -26.13
N ASP A 130 -7.31 -4.59 -25.62
CA ASP A 130 -6.92 -3.97 -24.36
C ASP A 130 -7.35 -4.82 -23.15
N HIS A 131 -6.46 -4.93 -22.17
CA HIS A 131 -6.75 -5.70 -20.95
C HIS A 131 -5.87 -5.27 -19.77
N LEU A 132 -6.38 -5.55 -18.57
CA LEU A 132 -5.63 -5.56 -17.33
C LEU A 132 -5.52 -7.00 -16.81
N GLU A 133 -4.31 -7.48 -16.63
CA GLU A 133 -4.02 -8.77 -16.01
C GLU A 133 -3.45 -8.60 -14.61
N LEU A 134 -3.95 -9.41 -13.68
CA LEU A 134 -3.49 -9.51 -12.31
C LEU A 134 -2.81 -10.86 -12.11
N TYR A 135 -1.67 -10.85 -11.43
CA TYR A 135 -0.86 -12.04 -11.18
C TYR A 135 -0.58 -12.20 -9.68
N ASP A 136 -0.68 -13.44 -9.18
CA ASP A 136 -0.50 -13.83 -7.78
C ASP A 136 0.98 -13.99 -7.40
N GLY A 137 1.71 -12.89 -7.47
CA GLY A 137 3.13 -12.87 -7.14
C GLY A 137 3.85 -11.65 -7.72
N PRO A 138 5.19 -11.66 -7.70
CA PRO A 138 6.00 -10.48 -8.06
C PRO A 138 6.17 -10.23 -9.57
N SER A 139 5.66 -11.10 -10.45
CA SER A 139 5.82 -10.94 -11.91
C SER A 139 4.76 -11.71 -12.71
N SER A 140 4.71 -11.47 -14.02
CA SER A 140 3.84 -12.18 -14.99
C SER A 140 4.12 -13.69 -15.15
N LYS A 141 5.14 -14.24 -14.46
CA LYS A 141 5.42 -15.69 -14.44
C LYS A 141 4.58 -16.46 -13.42
N PHE A 142 3.88 -15.74 -12.53
CA PHE A 142 3.05 -16.31 -11.47
C PHE A 142 1.62 -16.58 -11.96
N PRO A 143 0.78 -17.33 -11.23
CA PRO A 143 -0.59 -17.61 -11.64
C PRO A 143 -1.41 -16.35 -11.88
N ILE A 144 -2.27 -16.35 -12.90
CA ILE A 144 -3.19 -15.24 -13.18
C ILE A 144 -4.34 -15.27 -12.17
N LEU A 145 -4.56 -14.14 -11.48
CA LEU A 145 -5.72 -13.90 -10.63
C LEU A 145 -6.95 -13.49 -11.45
N GLY A 146 -6.72 -12.80 -12.57
CA GLY A 146 -7.77 -12.48 -13.53
C GLY A 146 -7.28 -11.61 -14.67
N ARG A 147 -8.03 -11.65 -15.77
CA ARG A 147 -7.87 -10.80 -16.95
C ARG A 147 -9.17 -10.03 -17.17
N PHE A 148 -9.08 -8.71 -17.21
CA PHE A 148 -10.24 -7.82 -17.18
C PHE A 148 -10.23 -6.86 -18.37
N CYS A 149 -11.41 -6.67 -18.96
CA CYS A 149 -11.69 -5.68 -19.99
C CYS A 149 -13.19 -5.33 -20.00
N GLY A 150 -13.61 -4.35 -20.80
CA GLY A 150 -14.97 -3.82 -20.78
C GLY A 150 -15.22 -2.78 -19.70
N SER A 151 -16.50 -2.51 -19.43
CA SER A 151 -16.95 -1.46 -18.49
C SER A 151 -17.55 -2.01 -17.19
N THR A 152 -17.52 -3.32 -16.99
CA THR A 152 -17.99 -3.94 -15.75
C THR A 152 -16.87 -3.91 -14.74
N LYS A 153 -17.11 -3.24 -13.61
CA LYS A 153 -16.13 -3.12 -12.54
C LYS A 153 -15.83 -4.51 -11.93
N PRO A 154 -14.56 -4.94 -11.87
CA PRO A 154 -14.20 -6.20 -11.23
C PRO A 154 -14.50 -6.20 -9.72
N GLU A 155 -14.83 -7.37 -9.18
CA GLU A 155 -14.89 -7.60 -7.74
C GLU A 155 -13.51 -7.41 -7.09
N PRO A 156 -13.43 -7.11 -5.78
CA PRO A 156 -12.16 -7.02 -5.07
C PRO A 156 -11.30 -8.26 -5.25
N VAL A 157 -10.03 -8.06 -5.64
CA VAL A 157 -9.08 -9.15 -5.88
C VAL A 157 -8.07 -9.17 -4.74
N ILE A 158 -7.86 -10.33 -4.13
CA ILE A 158 -6.91 -10.52 -3.03
C ILE A 158 -5.87 -11.55 -3.50
N ALA A 159 -4.59 -11.19 -3.44
CA ALA A 159 -3.49 -12.10 -3.71
C ALA A 159 -3.33 -13.12 -2.58
N SER A 160 -2.71 -14.26 -2.86
CA SER A 160 -2.41 -15.27 -1.83
C SER A 160 -1.22 -14.86 -0.98
N THR A 161 -0.37 -13.95 -1.47
CA THR A 161 0.86 -13.50 -0.80
C THR A 161 0.92 -11.98 -0.66
N ASN A 162 1.99 -11.48 -0.06
CA ASN A 162 2.27 -10.06 0.06
C ASN A 162 2.74 -9.41 -1.26
N ASN A 163 2.67 -10.11 -2.39
CA ASN A 163 3.04 -9.59 -3.71
C ASN A 163 1.89 -9.77 -4.71
N MET A 164 1.65 -8.73 -5.49
CA MET A 164 0.71 -8.76 -6.62
C MET A 164 1.34 -8.00 -7.78
N PHE A 165 1.24 -8.55 -8.99
CA PHE A 165 1.77 -7.91 -10.19
C PHE A 165 0.63 -7.61 -11.15
N LEU A 166 0.60 -6.37 -11.63
CA LEU A 166 -0.38 -5.88 -12.58
C LEU A 166 0.30 -5.63 -13.91
N HIS A 167 -0.42 -5.95 -14.98
CA HIS A 167 0.01 -5.69 -16.35
C HIS A 167 -1.16 -5.14 -17.15
N PHE A 168 -1.07 -3.86 -17.53
CA PHE A 168 -2.02 -3.23 -18.43
C PHE A 168 -1.42 -3.17 -19.83
N TYR A 169 -2.18 -3.65 -20.79
CA TYR A 169 -1.84 -3.65 -22.20
C TYR A 169 -2.93 -2.94 -23.00
N SER A 170 -2.51 -2.12 -23.97
CA SER A 170 -3.39 -1.50 -24.96
C SER A 170 -2.86 -1.66 -26.38
N ASP A 171 -3.76 -1.91 -27.32
CA ASP A 171 -3.46 -2.16 -28.72
C ASP A 171 -3.39 -0.84 -29.53
N ALA A 172 -3.49 -0.91 -30.85
CA ALA A 172 -3.38 0.25 -31.73
C ALA A 172 -4.59 1.21 -31.70
N SER A 173 -5.75 0.81 -31.18
CA SER A 173 -7.02 1.51 -31.38
C SER A 173 -7.99 1.39 -30.19
N VAL A 174 -9.10 2.12 -30.26
CA VAL A 174 -10.23 2.04 -29.29
C VAL A 174 -9.84 2.26 -27.81
N GLN A 175 -9.33 3.45 -27.51
CA GLN A 175 -9.03 3.82 -26.12
C GLN A 175 -10.27 4.22 -25.34
N ARG A 176 -10.30 3.85 -24.06
CA ARG A 176 -11.34 4.16 -23.07
C ARG A 176 -10.75 4.91 -21.88
N LYS A 177 -11.59 5.27 -20.91
CA LYS A 177 -11.19 5.99 -19.69
C LYS A 177 -10.11 5.28 -18.88
N GLY A 178 -10.05 3.95 -18.99
CA GLY A 178 -9.12 3.10 -18.27
C GLY A 178 -9.62 2.78 -16.87
N PHE A 179 -8.74 2.75 -15.88
CA PHE A 179 -9.10 2.32 -14.54
C PHE A 179 -8.45 3.17 -13.46
N GLN A 180 -9.08 3.20 -12.30
CA GLN A 180 -8.47 3.60 -11.04
C GLN A 180 -8.78 2.55 -9.99
N ALA A 181 -7.76 2.10 -9.26
CA ALA A 181 -7.91 1.12 -8.20
C ALA A 181 -7.14 1.54 -6.96
N LYS A 182 -7.71 1.25 -5.79
CA LYS A 182 -7.03 1.35 -4.50
C LYS A 182 -6.43 -0.01 -4.17
N TYR A 183 -5.16 -0.04 -3.81
CA TYR A 183 -4.53 -1.22 -3.20
C TYR A 183 -4.35 -0.99 -1.70
N SER A 184 -4.46 -2.06 -0.94
CA SER A 184 -4.23 -2.06 0.51
C SER A 184 -3.71 -3.41 0.99
N THR A 185 -3.04 -3.41 2.13
CA THR A 185 -2.68 -4.64 2.84
C THR A 185 -3.90 -5.22 3.53
N GLU A 186 -4.15 -6.50 3.28
CA GLU A 186 -5.15 -7.32 3.95
C GLU A 186 -4.43 -8.32 4.85
N CYS A 187 -4.82 -8.42 6.11
CA CYS A 187 -4.25 -9.41 7.02
C CYS A 187 -4.78 -10.82 6.76
N GLY A 188 -4.18 -11.81 7.43
CA GLY A 188 -4.52 -13.21 7.27
C GLY A 188 -3.97 -13.85 6.01
N GLY A 189 -4.32 -15.12 5.81
CA GLY A 189 -3.90 -15.94 4.68
C GLY A 189 -3.14 -17.20 5.11
N ARG A 190 -2.71 -17.99 4.12
CA ARG A 190 -1.96 -19.23 4.36
C ARG A 190 -0.46 -18.94 4.27
N LEU A 191 0.28 -19.25 5.33
CA LEU A 191 1.71 -19.03 5.44
C LEU A 191 2.43 -20.38 5.45
N LYS A 192 3.64 -20.41 4.87
CA LYS A 192 4.50 -21.60 4.86
C LYS A 192 5.59 -21.45 5.91
N ALA A 193 5.59 -22.34 6.91
CA ALA A 193 6.68 -22.49 7.86
C ALA A 193 7.88 -23.16 7.18
N GLU A 194 9.07 -22.62 7.44
CA GLU A 194 10.34 -23.13 6.92
C GLU A 194 11.32 -23.27 8.08
N ILE A 195 12.42 -23.99 7.85
CA ILE A 195 13.51 -24.13 8.85
C ILE A 195 14.10 -22.75 9.18
N GLN A 196 14.09 -21.83 8.22
CA GLN A 196 14.41 -20.43 8.50
C GLN A 196 13.23 -19.76 9.19
N THR A 197 13.48 -19.22 10.38
CA THR A 197 12.50 -18.44 11.14
C THR A 197 12.02 -17.24 10.34
N LYS A 198 10.70 -17.02 10.33
CA LYS A 198 10.04 -15.90 9.67
C LYS A 198 9.28 -15.05 10.68
N ASP A 199 9.18 -13.76 10.39
CA ASP A 199 8.40 -12.81 11.20
C ASP A 199 6.94 -12.74 10.75
N LEU A 200 6.05 -12.52 11.72
CA LEU A 200 4.64 -12.24 11.54
C LEU A 200 4.26 -11.06 12.43
N TYR A 201 3.64 -10.06 11.84
CA TYR A 201 3.16 -8.88 12.55
C TYR A 201 1.63 -8.88 12.61
N SER A 202 1.08 -8.34 13.69
CA SER A 202 -0.37 -8.18 13.88
C SER A 202 -1.05 -7.34 12.79
N HIS A 203 -0.32 -6.37 12.23
CA HIS A 203 -0.84 -5.45 11.23
C HIS A 203 0.28 -4.87 10.36
N ALA A 204 -0.09 -4.27 9.22
CA ALA A 204 0.84 -3.82 8.20
C ALA A 204 1.76 -2.64 8.62
N GLN A 205 1.28 -1.80 9.55
CA GLN A 205 1.98 -0.60 10.03
C GLN A 205 2.60 -0.79 11.43
N TYR A 206 2.88 -2.04 11.79
CA TYR A 206 3.46 -2.38 13.09
C TYR A 206 4.79 -1.65 13.31
N GLY A 207 4.90 -0.96 14.44
CA GLY A 207 6.06 -0.14 14.82
C GLY A 207 5.87 1.35 14.55
N ASP A 208 5.07 1.72 13.54
CA ASP A 208 4.72 3.12 13.25
C ASP A 208 3.41 3.53 13.94
N ASN A 209 2.45 2.60 14.02
CA ASN A 209 1.12 2.84 14.59
C ASN A 209 0.67 1.66 15.48
N ASN A 210 -0.43 1.89 16.21
CA ASN A 210 -1.19 0.84 16.87
C ASN A 210 -2.04 0.07 15.85
N TYR A 211 -2.48 -1.14 16.21
CA TYR A 211 -3.34 -1.92 15.33
C TYR A 211 -4.69 -1.22 15.03
N PRO A 212 -5.24 -1.41 13.83
CA PRO A 212 -6.61 -0.98 13.52
C PRO A 212 -7.67 -1.67 14.39
N VAL A 213 -8.76 -0.95 14.63
CA VAL A 213 -9.99 -1.49 15.24
C VAL A 213 -10.76 -2.36 14.24
N GLN A 214 -11.64 -3.24 14.73
CA GLN A 214 -12.53 -4.12 13.95
C GLN A 214 -11.78 -5.05 12.97
N LEU A 215 -10.59 -5.49 13.35
CA LEU A 215 -9.84 -6.49 12.62
C LEU A 215 -10.34 -7.89 12.97
N ASN A 216 -10.34 -8.74 11.95
CA ASN A 216 -10.61 -10.17 12.11
C ASN A 216 -9.68 -10.93 11.17
N CYS A 217 -8.45 -11.10 11.62
CA CYS A 217 -7.36 -11.65 10.83
C CYS A 217 -7.19 -13.14 11.15
N GLU A 218 -7.20 -13.97 10.11
CA GLU A 218 -7.01 -15.42 10.23
C GLU A 218 -5.78 -15.84 9.42
N TRP A 219 -4.74 -16.29 10.13
CA TRP A 219 -3.55 -16.90 9.51
C TRP A 219 -3.53 -18.39 9.76
N VAL A 220 -3.18 -19.15 8.72
CA VAL A 220 -2.90 -20.59 8.86
C VAL A 220 -1.45 -20.82 8.47
N ILE A 221 -0.62 -21.15 9.45
CA ILE A 221 0.80 -21.45 9.25
C ILE A 221 0.92 -22.96 9.09
N VAL A 222 1.55 -23.40 7.99
CA VAL A 222 1.63 -24.82 7.62
C VAL A 222 3.09 -25.21 7.40
N ALA A 223 3.54 -26.24 8.10
CA ALA A 223 4.82 -26.90 7.93
C ALA A 223 4.75 -28.00 6.84
N GLU A 224 5.90 -28.55 6.47
CA GLU A 224 5.95 -29.71 5.57
C GLU A 224 5.62 -31.01 6.31
N ASP A 225 5.19 -32.03 5.58
CA ASP A 225 4.83 -33.34 6.15
C ASP A 225 5.95 -33.89 7.05
N GLY A 226 5.59 -34.24 8.29
CA GLY A 226 6.54 -34.74 9.30
C GLY A 226 7.23 -33.68 10.14
N TYR A 227 6.86 -32.40 9.97
CA TYR A 227 7.27 -31.28 10.79
C TYR A 227 6.07 -30.62 11.46
N GLY A 228 6.31 -29.92 12.57
CA GLY A 228 5.37 -29.04 13.24
C GLY A 228 5.79 -27.58 13.11
N VAL A 229 4.95 -26.70 13.67
CA VAL A 229 5.17 -25.26 13.73
C VAL A 229 5.50 -24.89 15.16
N GLU A 230 6.62 -24.20 15.34
CA GLU A 230 6.95 -23.45 16.54
C GLU A 230 6.54 -21.99 16.33
N LEU A 231 5.86 -21.41 17.31
CA LEU A 231 5.41 -20.02 17.33
C LEU A 231 5.85 -19.35 18.63
N ILE A 232 6.58 -18.25 18.49
CA ILE A 232 7.16 -17.48 19.61
C ILE A 232 6.73 -16.02 19.47
N PHE A 233 6.17 -15.44 20.51
CA PHE A 233 5.86 -14.01 20.56
C PHE A 233 7.06 -13.25 21.13
N GLU A 234 7.62 -12.31 20.36
CA GLU A 234 8.72 -11.44 20.80
C GLU A 234 8.17 -10.18 21.47
N THR A 235 7.03 -9.68 20.98
CA THR A 235 6.29 -8.57 21.57
C THR A 235 4.81 -8.88 21.53
N PHE A 236 4.11 -8.56 22.62
CA PHE A 236 2.67 -8.76 22.75
C PHE A 236 2.08 -7.66 23.63
N GLU A 237 1.31 -6.77 23.03
CA GLU A 237 0.62 -5.67 23.71
C GLU A 237 -0.78 -5.49 23.09
N MET A 238 -1.80 -5.87 23.83
CA MET A 238 -3.22 -5.79 23.44
C MET A 238 -4.02 -5.12 24.55
N GLU A 239 -5.28 -4.79 24.26
CA GLU A 239 -6.20 -4.39 25.31
C GLU A 239 -6.28 -5.47 26.40
N GLU A 240 -6.29 -5.04 27.65
CA GLU A 240 -6.33 -5.93 28.81
C GLU A 240 -7.75 -6.00 29.36
N GLU A 241 -8.30 -7.20 29.44
CA GLU A 241 -9.62 -7.46 30.00
C GLU A 241 -9.65 -8.84 30.66
N SER A 242 -10.49 -9.03 31.68
CA SER A 242 -10.47 -10.22 32.54
C SER A 242 -10.74 -11.53 31.82
N ASP A 243 -11.56 -11.52 30.77
CA ASP A 243 -11.96 -12.69 29.98
C ASP A 243 -11.40 -12.65 28.54
N CYS A 244 -10.52 -11.69 28.25
CA CYS A 244 -10.02 -11.33 26.91
C CYS A 244 -11.13 -11.14 25.87
N GLY A 245 -12.25 -10.52 26.27
CA GLY A 245 -13.47 -10.35 25.49
C GLY A 245 -13.43 -9.29 24.39
N TYR A 246 -12.55 -8.29 24.52
CA TYR A 246 -12.42 -7.19 23.56
C TYR A 246 -11.42 -7.56 22.44
N ASP A 247 -10.14 -7.25 22.65
CA ASP A 247 -9.06 -7.61 21.75
C ASP A 247 -8.34 -8.87 22.21
N TYR A 248 -8.09 -9.79 21.29
CA TYR A 248 -7.44 -11.05 21.64
C TYR A 248 -6.77 -11.74 20.45
N VAL A 249 -5.83 -12.62 20.78
CA VAL A 249 -5.30 -13.63 19.88
C VAL A 249 -5.74 -15.01 20.35
N GLU A 250 -6.40 -15.77 19.49
CA GLU A 250 -6.67 -17.20 19.70
C GLU A 250 -5.79 -18.05 18.78
N ILE A 251 -5.38 -19.20 19.30
CA ILE A 251 -4.46 -20.10 18.62
C ILE A 251 -5.04 -21.49 18.66
N TYR A 252 -5.10 -22.14 17.50
CA TYR A 252 -5.69 -23.46 17.31
C TYR A 252 -4.67 -24.42 16.68
N ASP A 253 -4.63 -25.66 17.15
CA ASP A 253 -3.75 -26.72 16.67
C ASP A 253 -4.32 -27.41 15.44
N GLY A 254 -4.36 -26.67 14.32
CA GLY A 254 -4.90 -27.16 13.06
C GLY A 254 -5.14 -26.06 12.04
N TYR A 255 -6.02 -26.36 11.08
CA TYR A 255 -6.26 -25.51 9.91
C TYR A 255 -7.39 -24.50 10.07
N ASP A 256 -8.26 -24.70 11.06
CA ASP A 256 -9.46 -23.90 11.25
C ASP A 256 -9.89 -23.87 12.74
N ARG A 257 -10.97 -23.14 13.02
CA ARG A 257 -11.49 -22.89 14.38
C ARG A 257 -12.19 -24.12 15.00
N THR A 258 -12.33 -25.22 14.25
CA THR A 258 -12.86 -26.49 14.78
C THR A 258 -11.78 -27.34 15.45
N ALA A 259 -10.50 -27.02 15.19
CA ALA A 259 -9.37 -27.67 15.82
C ALA A 259 -9.28 -27.36 17.34
N PRO A 260 -8.51 -28.14 18.12
CA PRO A 260 -8.30 -27.85 19.53
C PRO A 260 -7.69 -26.46 19.75
N ARG A 261 -8.35 -25.63 20.56
CA ARG A 261 -7.81 -24.32 20.94
C ARG A 261 -6.66 -24.51 21.92
N LEU A 262 -5.46 -24.08 21.53
CA LEU A 262 -4.26 -24.09 22.36
C LEU A 262 -4.30 -22.96 23.40
N ALA A 263 -4.69 -21.76 22.97
CA ALA A 263 -4.69 -20.59 23.84
C ALA A 263 -5.62 -19.47 23.36
N ARG A 264 -5.92 -18.56 24.30
CA ARG A 264 -6.46 -17.22 24.06
C ARG A 264 -5.66 -16.23 24.92
N TYR A 265 -5.12 -15.18 24.32
CA TYR A 265 -4.30 -14.18 24.99
C TYR A 265 -4.81 -12.76 24.75
N CYS A 266 -4.63 -11.91 25.74
CA CYS A 266 -4.81 -10.45 25.70
C CYS A 266 -3.89 -9.81 26.76
N GLY A 267 -3.89 -8.48 26.87
CA GLY A 267 -3.02 -7.75 27.79
C GLY A 267 -1.57 -7.60 27.29
N SER A 268 -0.62 -7.50 28.21
CA SER A 268 0.77 -7.13 27.91
C SER A 268 1.78 -8.19 28.36
N GLY A 269 2.82 -8.40 27.54
CA GLY A 269 3.92 -9.34 27.79
C GLY A 269 3.82 -10.59 26.91
N PRO A 270 4.94 -11.08 26.35
CA PRO A 270 4.92 -12.23 25.46
C PRO A 270 4.46 -13.50 26.22
N PRO A 271 3.50 -14.28 25.68
CA PRO A 271 3.09 -15.56 26.25
C PRO A 271 4.18 -16.64 26.12
N GLU A 272 3.92 -17.81 26.71
CA GLU A 272 4.76 -19.00 26.55
C GLU A 272 4.85 -19.46 25.08
N GLU A 273 5.94 -20.15 24.75
CA GLU A 273 6.18 -20.71 23.42
C GLU A 273 5.14 -21.78 23.06
N ILE A 274 4.76 -21.82 21.78
CA ILE A 274 3.68 -22.68 21.30
C ILE A 274 4.20 -23.60 20.22
N TYR A 275 3.85 -24.88 20.35
CA TYR A 275 4.20 -25.93 19.40
C TYR A 275 2.93 -26.63 18.93
N SER A 276 2.78 -26.81 17.62
CA SER A 276 1.69 -27.64 17.08
C SER A 276 1.92 -29.11 17.42
N ALA A 277 0.83 -29.86 17.65
CA ALA A 277 0.89 -31.32 17.62
C ALA A 277 0.86 -31.85 16.19
N GLY A 278 0.21 -31.12 15.28
CA GLY A 278 0.16 -31.41 13.85
C GLY A 278 1.16 -30.60 13.03
N ASP A 279 0.89 -30.50 11.73
CA ASP A 279 1.65 -29.74 10.74
C ASP A 279 1.25 -28.27 10.64
N SER A 280 0.30 -27.82 11.46
CA SER A 280 -0.33 -26.51 11.29
C SER A 280 -0.74 -25.83 12.59
N ILE A 281 -0.72 -24.50 12.56
CA ILE A 281 -1.31 -23.62 13.58
C ILE A 281 -2.20 -22.62 12.86
N MET A 282 -3.42 -22.43 13.35
CA MET A 282 -4.26 -21.30 12.98
C MET A 282 -4.19 -20.23 14.08
N ILE A 283 -3.94 -18.99 13.66
CA ILE A 283 -3.95 -17.80 14.52
C ILE A 283 -5.14 -16.94 14.11
N LEU A 284 -5.98 -16.62 15.08
CA LEU A 284 -7.06 -15.65 14.96
C LEU A 284 -6.70 -14.41 15.78
N PHE A 285 -6.60 -13.26 15.13
CA PHE A 285 -6.47 -11.96 15.79
C PHE A 285 -7.74 -11.15 15.58
N HIS A 286 -8.39 -10.83 16.69
CA HIS A 286 -9.64 -10.07 16.71
C HIS A 286 -9.44 -8.75 17.46
N THR A 287 -10.01 -7.67 16.92
CA THR A 287 -10.10 -6.38 17.62
C THR A 287 -11.52 -5.83 17.62
N ASP A 288 -11.89 -5.15 18.69
CA ASP A 288 -13.19 -4.48 18.82
C ASP A 288 -13.18 -3.08 18.19
N ASP A 289 -14.18 -2.24 18.47
CA ASP A 289 -14.30 -0.90 17.90
C ASP A 289 -13.57 0.21 18.69
N THR A 290 -12.89 -0.14 19.79
CA THR A 290 -12.21 0.81 20.67
C THR A 290 -10.77 0.36 21.01
N ILE A 291 -10.14 1.10 21.91
CA ILE A 291 -8.80 0.90 22.53
C ILE A 291 -7.83 0.01 21.72
N ASN A 292 -6.99 0.64 20.91
CA ASN A 292 -5.89 -0.08 20.28
C ASN A 292 -4.56 0.06 21.01
N LYS A 293 -3.70 -0.93 20.83
CA LYS A 293 -2.33 -1.00 21.36
C LYS A 293 -1.35 -1.32 20.23
N LYS A 294 -0.09 -1.54 20.59
CA LYS A 294 0.98 -1.85 19.63
C LYS A 294 0.74 -3.16 18.87
N GLY A 295 0.02 -4.11 19.45
CA GLY A 295 -0.24 -5.42 18.88
C GLY A 295 0.89 -6.41 19.15
N PHE A 296 1.06 -7.38 18.27
CA PHE A 296 2.07 -8.41 18.41
C PHE A 296 3.07 -8.46 17.25
N HIS A 297 4.27 -8.93 17.59
CA HIS A 297 5.29 -9.44 16.68
C HIS A 297 5.61 -10.86 17.12
N ALA A 298 5.33 -11.81 16.24
CA ALA A 298 5.59 -13.21 16.44
C ALA A 298 6.60 -13.72 15.40
N ARG A 299 7.27 -14.81 15.75
CA ARG A 299 8.20 -15.54 14.90
C ARG A 299 7.73 -16.97 14.80
N TYR A 300 7.81 -17.54 13.60
CA TYR A 300 7.44 -18.92 13.37
C TYR A 300 8.51 -19.67 12.59
N THR A 301 8.69 -20.94 12.96
CA THR A 301 9.71 -21.84 12.40
C THR A 301 9.12 -23.23 12.21
N SER A 302 9.56 -23.94 11.18
CA SER A 302 9.27 -25.37 11.00
C SER A 302 10.24 -26.20 11.86
N THR A 303 9.70 -27.05 12.74
CA THR A 303 10.48 -27.88 13.67
C THR A 303 10.14 -29.35 13.49
N LYS A 304 11.12 -30.24 13.67
CA LYS A 304 10.88 -31.67 13.51
C LYS A 304 10.20 -32.21 14.77
N PHE A 305 9.18 -33.06 14.64
CA PHE A 305 8.44 -33.63 15.79
C PHE A 305 9.31 -34.38 16.83
N GLN A 306 10.51 -34.81 16.46
CA GLN A 306 11.43 -35.47 17.39
C GLN A 306 12.06 -34.50 18.40
N ASP A 307 12.20 -33.22 18.05
CA ASP A 307 12.82 -32.21 18.89
C ASP A 307 11.81 -31.66 19.94
N THR A 308 10.52 -31.64 19.61
CA THR A 308 9.44 -31.19 20.52
C THR A 308 9.18 -32.15 21.69
N LEU A 309 9.51 -33.45 21.54
CA LEU A 309 9.42 -34.45 22.61
C LEU A 309 10.51 -34.30 23.67
N HIS A 310 11.63 -33.63 23.37
CA HIS A 310 12.73 -33.42 24.30
C HIS A 310 12.62 -32.13 25.12
N MET A 311 11.67 -31.24 24.79
CA MET A 311 11.43 -29.98 25.50
C MET A 311 10.27 -30.03 26.51
N ARG A 312 9.45 -31.10 26.50
CA ARG A 312 8.54 -31.41 27.61
C ARG A 312 9.32 -32.05 28.76
N LYS A 313 9.94 -31.25 29.62
CA LYS A 313 10.51 -31.68 30.90
C LYS A 313 10.23 -30.68 32.02
#